data_AF-A0A9P6GZY4-F1
#
_entry.id   AF-A0A9P6GZY4-F1
#
_cell.length_a   1.000
_cell.length_b   1.000
_cell.length_c   1.000
_cell.angle_alpha   90.00
_cell.angle_beta   90.00
_cell.angle_gamma   90.00
#
_symmetry.space_group_name_H-M   'P 1'
#
loop_
_entity.id
_entity.type
_entity.pdbx_description
1 polymer ?
#
loop_
_entity_poly.entity_id
_entity_poly.type
_entity_poly.pdbx_seq_one_letter_code
_entity_poly.pdbx_strand_id
1 'polypeptide(L)'
;MLYVKNNVEMKFKTKREPNIECGLGKDGECFYVLIYSDFTAVCNGQASRVCFPVPVHYPSFLLTLSGNLQTPADKIFNFKTERDKEKFKKYAESCNMAEACIIEEFKHKKK
;
A
#
# COMPACT_ATOMS: atom_id res chain seq x y z
N MET A 1 -2.94 -16.58 -4.73
CA MET A 1 -1.98 -15.64 -4.10
C MET A 1 -2.20 -15.71 -2.60
N LEU A 2 -1.14 -16.00 -1.85
CA LEU A 2 -1.23 -16.21 -0.40
C LEU A 2 -0.64 -15.00 0.33
N TYR A 3 -1.38 -14.42 1.26
CA TYR A 3 -0.86 -13.40 2.18
C TYR A 3 -0.48 -14.07 3.49
N VAL A 4 0.71 -13.78 3.98
CA VAL A 4 1.19 -14.31 5.27
C VAL A 4 0.40 -13.71 6.46
N LYS A 5 -0.33 -12.61 6.23
CA LYS A 5 -1.40 -12.10 7.10
C LYS A 5 -2.64 -11.88 6.23
N ASN A 6 -3.63 -12.76 6.32
CA ASN A 6 -4.84 -12.78 5.47
C ASN A 6 -5.83 -11.62 5.76
N ASN A 7 -5.31 -10.41 5.93
CA ASN A 7 -6.04 -9.24 6.39
C ASN A 7 -6.17 -8.16 5.31
N VAL A 8 -5.63 -8.36 4.10
CA VAL A 8 -5.74 -7.39 3.00
C VAL A 8 -7.08 -7.55 2.31
N GLU A 9 -7.97 -6.56 2.47
CA GLU A 9 -9.30 -6.55 1.84
C GLU A 9 -9.27 -5.85 0.48
N MET A 10 -8.43 -4.82 0.35
CA MET A 10 -8.39 -3.94 -0.81
C MET A 10 -6.98 -3.82 -1.33
N LYS A 11 -6.82 -3.77 -2.66
CA LYS A 11 -5.54 -3.56 -3.33
C LYS A 11 -5.60 -2.45 -4.35
N PHE A 12 -4.50 -1.72 -4.45
CA PHE A 12 -4.32 -0.62 -5.39
C PHE A 12 -2.82 -0.44 -5.66
N LYS A 13 -2.46 0.36 -6.66
CA LYS A 13 -1.06 0.57 -7.05
C LYS A 13 -0.74 2.04 -7.15
N THR A 14 0.50 2.43 -6.97
CA THR A 14 0.93 3.78 -7.31
C THR A 14 0.85 4.03 -8.82
N LYS A 15 0.53 5.25 -9.23
CA LYS A 15 0.43 5.67 -10.64
C LYS A 15 1.78 5.95 -11.28
N ARG A 16 2.77 6.35 -10.47
CA ARG A 16 4.11 6.75 -10.91
C ARG A 16 5.13 5.76 -10.39
N GLU A 17 6.27 5.68 -11.07
CA GLU A 17 7.41 4.90 -10.59
C GLU A 17 7.88 5.41 -9.20
N PRO A 18 8.19 4.50 -8.25
CA PRO A 18 8.10 3.05 -8.39
C PRO A 18 6.64 2.54 -8.35
N ASN A 19 6.28 1.59 -9.23
CA ASN A 19 4.94 0.96 -9.30
C ASN A 19 4.70 0.00 -8.11
N ILE A 20 4.55 0.58 -6.92
CA ILE A 20 4.36 -0.10 -5.64
C ILE A 20 2.92 -0.57 -5.53
N GLU A 21 2.75 -1.88 -5.34
CA GLU A 21 1.45 -2.45 -5.00
C GLU A 21 1.19 -2.28 -3.50
N CYS A 22 0.03 -1.71 -3.17
CA CYS A 22 -0.38 -1.38 -1.82
C CYS A 22 -1.68 -2.11 -1.50
N GLY A 23 -1.99 -2.20 -0.20
CA GLY A 23 -3.24 -2.75 0.28
C GLY A 23 -3.77 -2.01 1.49
N LEU A 24 -5.06 -2.16 1.73
CA LEU A 24 -5.69 -1.73 2.97
C LEU A 24 -6.23 -2.96 3.69
N GLY A 25 -6.01 -2.99 5.00
CA GLY A 25 -6.54 -4.00 5.90
C GLY A 25 -8.06 -4.04 5.92
N LYS A 26 -8.61 -5.15 6.42
CA LYS A 26 -10.02 -5.22 6.82
C LYS A 26 -10.35 -4.06 7.73
N ASP A 27 -11.55 -3.52 7.56
CA ASP A 27 -12.09 -2.38 8.32
C ASP A 27 -11.25 -1.10 8.25
N GLY A 28 -10.30 -1.02 7.30
CA GLY A 28 -9.45 0.14 7.13
C GLY A 28 -8.43 0.34 8.25
N GLU A 29 -8.08 -0.69 9.02
CA GLU A 29 -7.23 -0.50 10.20
C GLU A 29 -5.76 -0.21 9.87
N CYS A 30 -5.27 -0.67 8.72
CA CYS A 30 -3.85 -0.61 8.42
C CYS A 30 -3.56 -0.50 6.92
N PHE A 31 -2.66 0.42 6.57
CA PHE A 31 -2.08 0.52 5.23
C PHE A 31 -0.89 -0.41 5.10
N TYR A 32 -0.84 -1.14 3.98
CA TYR A 32 0.20 -2.09 3.68
C TYR A 32 0.90 -1.76 2.36
N VAL A 33 2.21 -1.98 2.32
CA VAL A 33 2.94 -2.20 1.07
C VAL A 33 3.03 -3.71 0.84
N LEU A 34 2.72 -4.15 -0.38
CA LEU A 34 2.68 -5.56 -0.74
C LEU A 34 3.98 -5.98 -1.40
N ILE A 35 4.79 -6.79 -0.70
CA ILE A 35 6.06 -7.29 -1.20
C ILE A 35 5.87 -8.72 -1.69
N TYR A 36 6.20 -8.97 -2.96
CA TYR A 36 6.09 -10.29 -3.56
C TYR A 36 7.40 -11.05 -3.43
N SER A 37 7.32 -12.27 -2.93
CA SER A 37 8.43 -13.20 -2.96
C SER A 37 8.62 -13.78 -4.37
N ASP A 38 9.86 -14.16 -4.67
CA ASP A 38 10.16 -15.05 -5.79
C ASP A 38 9.79 -16.51 -5.47
N PHE A 39 9.54 -16.82 -4.19
CA PHE A 39 9.07 -18.12 -3.78
C PHE A 39 7.57 -18.30 -4.06
N THR A 40 7.23 -19.52 -4.45
CA THR A 40 5.86 -20.02 -4.52
C THR A 40 5.64 -20.97 -3.35
N ALA A 41 4.46 -20.88 -2.73
CA ALA A 41 4.01 -21.85 -1.74
C ALA A 41 2.93 -22.72 -2.37
N VAL A 42 2.98 -24.02 -2.07
CA VAL A 42 1.92 -24.96 -2.41
C VAL A 42 1.00 -25.09 -1.20
N CYS A 43 -0.26 -24.72 -1.37
CA CYS A 43 -1.30 -24.85 -0.36
C CYS A 43 -2.52 -25.49 -1.01
N ASN A 44 -3.08 -26.54 -0.39
CA ASN A 44 -4.22 -27.31 -0.93
C ASN A 44 -4.04 -27.75 -2.40
N GLY A 45 -2.82 -28.21 -2.75
CA GLY A 45 -2.49 -28.65 -4.12
C GLY A 45 -2.35 -27.53 -5.15
N GLN A 46 -2.49 -26.26 -4.76
CA GLN A 46 -2.34 -25.12 -5.65
C GLN A 46 -1.04 -24.36 -5.34
N ALA A 47 -0.20 -24.15 -6.36
CA ALA A 47 0.94 -23.26 -6.28
C ALA A 47 0.48 -21.80 -6.32
N SER A 48 0.93 -20.98 -5.36
CA SER A 48 0.62 -19.56 -5.28
C SER A 48 1.87 -18.76 -4.95
N ARG A 49 2.04 -17.59 -5.57
CA ARG A 49 3.06 -16.61 -5.14
C ARG A 49 2.77 -16.14 -3.72
N VAL A 50 3.83 -16.03 -2.93
CA VAL A 50 3.77 -15.52 -1.56
C VAL A 50 3.85 -14.00 -1.58
N CYS A 51 2.92 -13.36 -0.87
CA CYS A 51 2.87 -11.92 -0.68
C CYS A 51 3.01 -11.60 0.80
N PHE A 52 3.93 -10.70 1.13
CA PHE A 52 4.10 -10.15 2.46
C PHE A 52 3.45 -8.77 2.53
N PRO A 53 2.29 -8.65 3.21
CA PRO A 53 1.73 -7.34 3.53
C PRO A 53 2.53 -6.73 4.68
N VAL A 54 3.30 -5.69 4.37
CA VAL A 54 4.12 -4.97 5.35
C VAL A 54 3.37 -3.72 5.79
N PRO A 55 2.99 -3.58 7.07
CA PRO A 55 2.40 -2.36 7.59
C PRO A 55 3.32 -1.17 7.35
N VAL A 56 2.76 -0.08 6.81
CA VAL A 56 3.51 1.16 6.60
C VAL A 56 2.66 2.33 7.08
N HIS A 57 3.31 3.31 7.70
CA HIS A 57 2.66 4.56 8.07
C HIS A 57 2.29 5.35 6.81
N TYR A 58 0.99 5.45 6.50
CA TYR A 58 0.52 6.08 5.27
C TYR A 58 0.99 7.53 5.08
N PRO A 59 0.92 8.43 6.09
CA PRO A 59 1.44 9.79 5.97
C PRO A 59 2.94 9.84 5.61
N SER A 60 3.76 8.99 6.23
CA SER A 60 5.20 8.90 5.90
C SER A 60 5.42 8.40 4.48
N PHE A 61 4.64 7.41 4.05
CA PHE A 61 4.68 6.89 2.67
C PHE A 61 4.28 7.97 1.66
N LEU A 62 3.20 8.69 1.94
CA LEU A 62 2.71 9.82 1.16
C LEU A 62 3.78 10.89 1.00
N LEU A 63 4.34 11.37 2.12
CA LEU A 63 5.40 12.37 2.13
C LEU A 63 6.62 11.93 1.32
N THR A 64 6.99 10.65 1.44
CA THR A 64 8.16 10.10 0.73
C THR A 64 7.97 10.10 -0.78
N LEU A 65 6.78 9.73 -1.26
CA LEU A 65 6.53 9.63 -2.70
C LEU A 65 6.19 10.96 -3.36
N SER A 66 5.42 11.83 -2.69
CA SER A 66 4.92 13.08 -3.28
C SER A 66 5.69 14.32 -2.85
N GLY A 67 6.48 14.23 -1.76
CA GLY A 67 7.07 15.39 -1.09
C GLY A 67 6.03 16.29 -0.41
N ASN A 68 4.74 15.92 -0.42
CA ASN A 68 3.65 16.77 0.04
C ASN A 68 2.47 15.96 0.62
N LEU A 69 2.22 16.14 1.92
CA LEU A 69 1.14 15.49 2.67
C LEU A 69 -0.28 15.88 2.23
N GLN A 70 -0.44 16.98 1.51
CA GLN A 70 -1.74 17.40 0.98
C GLN A 70 -2.05 16.79 -0.39
N THR A 71 -1.17 15.94 -0.91
CA THR A 71 -1.39 15.34 -2.23
C THR A 71 -2.60 14.40 -2.18
N PRO A 72 -3.61 14.63 -3.04
CA PRO A 72 -4.78 13.75 -3.11
C PRO A 72 -4.40 12.31 -3.44
N ALA A 73 -5.05 11.35 -2.77
CA ALA A 73 -4.78 9.92 -2.96
C ALA A 73 -4.95 9.46 -4.41
N ASP A 74 -5.87 10.06 -5.17
CA ASP A 74 -6.10 9.74 -6.58
C ASP A 74 -5.02 10.28 -7.53
N LYS A 75 -4.18 11.21 -7.10
CA LYS A 75 -2.97 11.58 -7.84
C LYS A 75 -1.83 10.58 -7.64
N ILE A 76 -1.90 9.78 -6.58
CA ILE A 76 -0.84 8.85 -6.18
C ILE A 76 -1.20 7.43 -6.56
N PHE A 77 -2.44 7.02 -6.34
CA PHE A 77 -2.89 5.65 -6.51
C PHE A 77 -3.87 5.46 -7.66
N ASN A 78 -3.82 4.28 -8.24
CA ASN A 78 -4.81 3.75 -9.15
C ASN A 78 -5.69 2.75 -8.40
N PHE A 79 -6.93 3.16 -8.13
CA PHE A 79 -7.96 2.32 -7.50
C PHE A 79 -8.74 1.55 -8.56
N LYS A 80 -9.17 0.33 -8.25
CA LYS A 80 -9.94 -0.50 -9.20
C LYS A 80 -11.38 -0.03 -9.35
N THR A 81 -11.96 0.49 -8.26
CA THR A 81 -13.35 0.93 -8.22
C THR A 81 -13.48 2.25 -7.44
N GLU A 82 -14.54 3.01 -7.71
CA GLU A 82 -14.85 4.22 -6.93
C GLU A 82 -15.12 3.88 -5.45
N ARG A 83 -15.71 2.72 -5.17
CA ARG A 83 -15.90 2.24 -3.79
C ARG A 83 -14.59 2.07 -3.03
N ASP A 84 -13.56 1.55 -3.70
CA ASP A 84 -12.22 1.40 -3.11
C ASP A 84 -11.59 2.78 -2.83
N LYS A 85 -11.78 3.73 -3.76
CA LYS A 85 -11.33 5.12 -3.60
C LYS A 85 -11.99 5.78 -2.37
N GLU A 86 -13.30 5.62 -2.22
CA GLU A 86 -14.04 6.16 -1.07
C GLU A 86 -13.62 5.52 0.25
N LYS A 87 -13.46 4.19 0.29
CA LYS A 87 -12.93 3.48 1.46
C LYS A 87 -11.55 4.00 1.85
N PHE A 88 -10.65 4.13 0.87
CA PHE A 88 -9.31 4.65 1.12
C PHE A 88 -9.33 6.09 1.61
N LYS A 89 -10.20 6.94 1.05
CA LYS A 89 -10.34 8.33 1.46
C LYS A 89 -10.70 8.45 2.94
N LYS A 90 -11.67 7.66 3.42
CA LYS A 90 -12.04 7.61 4.84
C LYS A 90 -10.88 7.20 5.74
N TYR A 91 -10.08 6.24 5.30
CA TYR A 91 -8.85 5.84 6.01
C TYR A 91 -7.81 6.97 6.04
N ALA A 92 -7.57 7.61 4.90
CA ALA A 92 -6.60 8.71 4.81
C ALA A 92 -7.00 9.89 5.71
N GLU A 93 -8.30 10.18 5.84
CA GLU A 93 -8.85 11.21 6.72
C GLU A 93 -8.72 10.87 8.21
N SER A 94 -8.67 9.59 8.59
CA SER A 94 -8.45 9.18 9.99
C SER A 94 -6.98 9.16 10.41
N CYS A 95 -6.05 9.31 9.47
CA CYS A 95 -4.61 9.30 9.75
C CYS A 95 -4.13 10.62 10.36
N ASN A 96 -3.27 10.53 11.38
CA ASN A 96 -2.56 11.71 11.90
C ASN A 96 -1.37 12.07 10.99
N MET A 97 -1.48 13.20 10.29
CA MET A 97 -0.44 13.66 9.36
C MET A 97 0.79 14.29 10.04
N ALA A 98 0.69 14.67 11.32
CA ALA A 98 1.74 15.43 12.01
C ALA A 98 3.02 14.62 12.27
N GLU A 99 2.92 13.29 12.34
CA GLU A 99 4.03 12.38 12.64
C GLU A 99 4.71 11.82 11.38
N ALA A 100 4.43 12.39 10.21
CA ALA A 100 5.01 11.92 8.97
C ALA A 100 6.52 12.19 8.88
N CYS A 101 7.25 11.18 8.44
CA CYS A 101 8.69 11.24 8.20
C CYS A 101 9.04 10.59 6.85
N ILE A 102 10.21 10.93 6.30
CA ILE A 102 10.69 10.30 5.07
C ILE A 102 11.13 8.87 5.35
N ILE A 103 10.68 7.93 4.52
CA ILE A 103 11.07 6.53 4.53
C ILE A 103 12.16 6.33 3.47
N GLU A 104 13.41 6.22 3.88
CA GLU A 104 14.54 6.18 2.95
C GLU A 104 14.49 4.97 1.99
N GLU A 105 13.85 3.86 2.39
CA GLU A 105 13.66 2.65 1.58
C GLU A 105 12.81 2.89 0.32
N PHE A 106 11.89 3.86 0.35
CA PHE A 106 11.06 4.21 -0.81
C PHE A 106 11.59 5.40 -1.60
N LYS A 107 12.66 6.04 -1.13
CA LYS A 107 13.25 7.20 -1.79
C LYS A 107 13.88 6.76 -3.10
N HIS A 108 13.45 7.37 -4.20
CA HIS A 108 14.00 7.09 -5.52
C HIS A 108 15.50 7.48 -5.51
N LYS A 109 16.38 6.48 -5.46
CA LYS A 109 17.81 6.72 -5.71
C LYS A 109 17.92 7.12 -7.17
N LYS A 110 18.15 8.40 -7.45
CA LYS A 110 18.59 8.85 -8.78
C LYS A 110 19.82 8.01 -9.13
N LYS A 111 19.68 7.13 -10.11
CA LYS A 111 20.82 6.48 -10.76
C LYS A 111 21.50 7.49 -11.66
#